data_AF-A0A1J3F5C3-F1
#
_entry.id   AF-A0A1J3F5C3-F1
#
_cell.length_a   1.000
_cell.length_b   1.000
_cell.length_c   1.000
_cell.angle_alpha   90.00
_cell.angle_beta   90.00
_cell.angle_gamma   90.00
#
_symmetry.space_group_name_H-M   'P 1'
#
loop_
_entity.id
_entity.type
_entity.pdbx_description
1 polymer ?
#
loop_
_entity_poly.entity_id
_entity_poly.type
_entity_poly.pdbx_seq_one_letter_code
_entity_poly.pdbx_strand_id
1 'polypeptide(L)'
;DCCSWDGVSCDPNTGKVVELFLWASSLNGPLRSNSSLFRLQHLQSLELTSNNLSGILPSSISNLKHLKVLNLRGCDMFGKIPSSLGN
;
A
#
# COMPACT_ATOMS: atom_id res chain seq x y z
N ASP A 1 -2.44 16.97 -11.59
CA ASP A 1 -1.48 16.58 -10.54
C ASP A 1 -2.11 15.44 -9.75
N CYS A 2 -1.37 14.38 -9.42
CA CYS A 2 -1.91 13.28 -8.59
C CYS A 2 -2.08 13.69 -7.13
N CYS A 3 -1.37 14.71 -6.66
CA CYS A 3 -1.41 15.19 -5.28
C CYS A 3 -2.72 15.93 -4.93
N SER A 4 -3.59 16.16 -5.91
CA SER A 4 -4.95 16.67 -5.70
C SER A 4 -6.01 15.56 -5.75
N TRP A 5 -5.61 14.30 -5.90
CA TRP A 5 -6.55 13.17 -5.92
C TRP A 5 -6.97 12.84 -4.49
N ASP A 6 -8.24 12.46 -4.35
CA ASP A 6 -8.74 12.01 -3.06
C ASP A 6 -7.94 10.80 -2.57
N GLY A 7 -7.59 10.83 -1.29
CA GLY A 7 -6.77 9.81 -0.65
C GLY A 7 -5.29 9.78 -1.03
N VAL A 8 -4.77 10.74 -1.82
CA VAL A 8 -3.33 10.81 -2.14
C VAL A 8 -2.68 12.00 -1.44
N SER A 9 -1.74 11.74 -0.53
CA SER A 9 -0.89 12.78 0.08
C SER A 9 0.50 12.75 -0.53
N CYS A 10 1.03 13.93 -0.85
CA CYS A 10 2.39 14.10 -1.36
C CYS A 10 3.26 14.94 -0.42
N ASP A 11 4.56 14.66 -0.45
CA ASP A 11 5.56 15.52 0.17
C ASP A 11 5.60 16.89 -0.55
N PRO A 12 5.45 18.01 0.17
CA PRO A 12 5.32 19.34 -0.44
C PRO A 12 6.62 19.87 -1.07
N ASN A 13 7.77 19.31 -0.72
CA ASN A 13 9.07 19.74 -1.24
C ASN A 13 9.47 18.97 -2.49
N THR A 14 9.08 17.69 -2.58
CA THR A 14 9.53 16.77 -3.62
C THR A 14 8.43 16.33 -4.59
N GLY A 15 7.15 16.55 -4.23
CA GLY A 15 5.99 16.09 -4.99
C GLY A 15 5.84 14.57 -5.03
N LYS A 16 6.56 13.82 -4.19
CA LYS A 16 6.47 12.36 -4.13
C LYS A 16 5.27 11.95 -3.28
N VAL A 17 4.55 10.91 -3.72
CA VAL A 17 3.46 10.32 -2.93
C VAL A 17 4.04 9.68 -1.67
N VAL A 18 3.53 10.11 -0.51
CA VAL A 18 3.96 9.65 0.82
C VAL A 18 2.85 8.90 1.55
N GLU A 19 1.58 9.15 1.23
CA GLU A 19 0.46 8.42 1.84
C GLU A 19 -0.59 8.10 0.79
N LEU A 20 -1.18 6.91 0.93
CA LEU A 20 -2.33 6.46 0.16
C LEU A 20 -3.42 5.98 1.12
N PHE A 21 -4.54 6.70 1.13
CA PHE A 21 -5.76 6.37 1.84
C PHE A 21 -6.79 5.83 0.87
N LEU A 22 -6.95 4.52 0.87
CA LEU A 22 -7.88 3.79 0.00
C LEU A 22 -8.88 2.99 0.84
N TRP A 23 -9.27 3.53 2.01
CA TRP A 23 -10.20 2.88 2.91
C TRP A 23 -11.58 2.74 2.25
N ALA A 24 -12.26 1.61 2.49
CA ALA A 24 -13.62 1.34 1.99
C ALA A 24 -13.84 1.63 0.49
N SER A 25 -12.80 1.44 -0.33
CA SER A 25 -12.79 1.81 -1.75
C SER A 25 -13.24 0.67 -2.68
N SER A 26 -13.85 -0.40 -2.12
CA SER A 26 -14.30 -1.59 -2.85
C SER A 26 -13.22 -2.25 -3.72
N LEU A 27 -11.94 -2.08 -3.37
CA LEU A 27 -10.83 -2.72 -4.07
C LEU A 27 -10.95 -4.23 -3.89
N ASN A 28 -10.73 -4.99 -4.97
CA ASN A 28 -10.93 -6.43 -4.98
C ASN A 28 -9.73 -7.19 -5.55
N GLY A 29 -9.68 -8.48 -5.24
CA GLY A 29 -8.65 -9.40 -5.71
C GLY A 29 -7.31 -9.26 -4.98
N PRO A 30 -6.27 -9.95 -5.46
CA PRO A 30 -4.98 -9.99 -4.77
C PRO A 30 -4.09 -8.80 -5.08
N LEU A 31 -3.26 -8.43 -4.10
CA LEU A 31 -2.11 -7.54 -4.30
C LEU A 31 -1.08 -8.25 -5.18
N ARG A 32 -1.09 -7.95 -6.48
CA ARG A 32 -0.18 -8.57 -7.46
C ARG A 32 1.25 -8.03 -7.31
N SER A 33 2.24 -8.91 -7.22
CA SER A 33 3.66 -8.56 -7.05
C SER A 33 4.24 -7.59 -8.08
N ASN A 34 3.62 -7.47 -9.26
CA ASN A 34 4.01 -6.58 -10.36
C ASN A 34 3.22 -5.25 -10.39
N SER A 35 2.40 -4.97 -9.38
CA SER A 35 1.64 -3.72 -9.27
C SER A 35 2.56 -2.49 -9.27
N SER A 36 2.13 -1.41 -9.93
CA SER A 36 2.80 -0.11 -9.90
C SER A 36 2.83 0.50 -8.49
N LEU A 37 1.96 0.05 -7.59
CA LEU A 37 1.97 0.41 -6.17
C LEU A 37 3.37 0.26 -5.56
N PHE A 38 4.07 -0.85 -5.88
CA PHE A 38 5.39 -1.15 -5.33
C PHE A 38 6.53 -0.32 -5.94
N ARG A 39 6.23 0.61 -6.86
CA ARG A 39 7.19 1.60 -7.38
C ARG A 39 7.20 2.89 -6.55
N LEU A 40 6.25 3.06 -5.63
CA LEU A 40 6.16 4.23 -4.76
C LEU A 40 7.16 4.10 -3.59
N GLN A 41 8.46 4.16 -3.89
CA GLN A 41 9.52 3.90 -2.91
C GLN A 41 9.50 4.86 -1.70
N HIS A 42 8.92 6.06 -1.87
CA HIS A 42 8.77 7.08 -0.84
C HIS A 42 7.48 6.95 -0.01
N LEU A 43 6.63 5.97 -0.32
CA LEU A 43 5.39 5.74 0.40
C LEU A 43 5.69 5.37 1.86
N GLN A 44 5.06 6.10 2.78
CA GLN A 44 5.21 5.94 4.23
C GLN A 44 3.97 5.29 4.86
N SER A 45 2.79 5.59 4.32
CA SER A 45 1.53 5.03 4.79
C SER A 45 0.71 4.44 3.66
N LEU A 46 0.25 3.19 3.83
CA LEU A 46 -0.67 2.51 2.93
C LEU A 46 -1.88 2.00 3.74
N GLU A 47 -3.00 2.70 3.59
CA GLU A 47 -4.25 2.42 4.28
C GLU A 47 -5.25 1.75 3.34
N LEU A 48 -5.39 0.43 3.47
CA LEU A 48 -6.27 -0.41 2.64
C LEU A 48 -7.46 -0.97 3.43
N THR A 49 -7.75 -0.37 4.58
CA THR A 49 -8.79 -0.84 5.51
C THR A 49 -10.14 -1.03 4.82
N SER A 50 -10.85 -2.12 5.17
CA SER A 50 -12.20 -2.43 4.69
C SER A 50 -12.32 -2.51 3.16
N ASN A 51 -11.36 -3.14 2.49
CA ASN A 51 -11.48 -3.52 1.08
C ASN A 51 -11.69 -5.02 0.91
N ASN A 52 -12.17 -5.43 -0.26
CA ASN A 52 -12.39 -6.82 -0.62
C ASN A 52 -11.11 -7.48 -1.20
N LEU A 53 -9.95 -7.06 -0.69
CA LEU A 53 -8.65 -7.61 -1.06
C LEU A 53 -8.46 -8.97 -0.40
N SER A 54 -7.94 -9.94 -1.15
CA SER A 54 -7.74 -11.30 -0.65
C SER A 54 -6.46 -11.91 -1.22
N GLY A 55 -5.89 -12.91 -0.56
CA GLY A 55 -4.64 -13.53 -0.99
C GLY A 55 -3.48 -13.31 -0.03
N ILE A 56 -2.28 -13.60 -0.52
CA ILE A 56 -1.04 -13.42 0.23
C ILE A 56 -0.48 -12.01 0.03
N LEU A 57 0.17 -11.45 1.06
CA LEU A 57 0.94 -10.22 0.92
C LEU A 57 2.20 -10.53 0.08
N PRO A 58 2.38 -9.93 -1.11
CA PRO A 58 3.54 -10.21 -1.96
C PRO A 58 4.84 -9.71 -1.33
N SER A 59 5.94 -10.42 -1.55
CA SER A 59 7.28 -10.00 -1.10
C SER A 59 7.70 -8.64 -1.67
N SER A 60 7.18 -8.24 -2.84
CA SER A 60 7.36 -6.91 -3.44
C SER A 60 6.95 -5.74 -2.53
N ILE A 61 6.21 -5.99 -1.45
CA ILE A 61 5.95 -4.98 -0.41
C ILE A 61 7.26 -4.38 0.14
N SER A 62 8.35 -5.14 0.14
CA SER A 62 9.68 -4.66 0.58
C SER A 62 10.29 -3.60 -0.33
N ASN A 63 9.74 -3.38 -1.53
CA ASN A 63 10.16 -2.27 -2.38
C ASN A 63 9.70 -0.91 -1.83
N LEU A 64 8.69 -0.89 -0.93
CA LEU A 64 8.25 0.30 -0.22
C LEU A 64 9.17 0.56 0.97
N LYS A 65 10.41 0.95 0.66
CA LYS A 65 11.53 1.05 1.63
C LYS A 65 11.27 2.01 2.80
N HIS A 66 10.37 2.98 2.61
CA HIS A 66 10.03 3.98 3.60
C HIS A 66 8.68 3.71 4.29
N LEU A 67 8.04 2.55 4.01
CA LEU A 67 6.75 2.21 4.58
C LEU A 67 6.87 2.01 6.09
N LYS A 68 6.08 2.78 6.83
CA LYS A 68 5.98 2.74 8.30
C LYS A 68 4.65 2.15 8.73
N VAL A 69 3.60 2.40 7.94
CA VAL A 69 2.23 1.97 8.23
C VAL A 69 1.69 1.19 7.05
N LEU A 70 1.30 -0.06 7.32
CA LEU A 70 0.54 -0.91 6.42
C LEU A 70 -0.72 -1.37 7.15
N ASN A 71 -1.87 -0.86 6.75
CA ASN A 71 -3.13 -1.24 7.35
C ASN A 71 -3.97 -2.06 6.38
N LEU A 72 -4.17 -3.33 6.74
CA LEU A 72 -4.94 -4.32 5.99
C LEU A 72 -6.18 -4.79 6.77
N ARG A 73 -6.61 -4.03 7.79
CA ARG A 73 -7.74 -4.39 8.64
C ARG A 73 -9.00 -4.55 7.79
N GLY A 74 -9.73 -5.65 7.98
CA GLY A 74 -10.96 -5.89 7.23
C GLY A 74 -10.76 -6.27 5.76
N CYS A 75 -9.54 -6.69 5.39
CA CYS A 75 -9.26 -7.42 4.15
C CYS A 75 -9.14 -8.93 4.46
N ASP A 76 -9.37 -9.78 3.45
CA ASP A 76 -9.29 -11.24 3.53
C ASP A 76 -7.86 -11.76 3.22
N MET A 77 -6.86 -11.11 3.81
CA MET A 77 -5.45 -11.46 3.63
C MET A 77 -5.10 -12.72 4.42
N PHE A 78 -4.37 -13.65 3.81
CA PHE A 78 -3.93 -14.90 4.44
C PHE A 78 -2.46 -15.23 4.14
N GLY A 79 -1.98 -16.32 4.73
CA GLY A 79 -0.60 -16.77 4.58
C GLY A 79 0.35 -16.10 5.56
N LYS A 80 1.65 -16.21 5.29
CA LYS A 80 2.70 -15.67 6.16
C LYS A 80 3.01 -14.22 5.79
N ILE A 81 3.34 -13.43 6.80
CA ILE A 81 3.99 -12.13 6.57
C ILE A 81 5.32 -12.39 5.85
N PRO A 82 5.59 -11.75 4.69
CA PRO A 82 6.86 -11.91 4.00
C PRO A 82 8.02 -11.54 4.91
N SER A 83 9.04 -12.38 4.98
CA SER A 83 10.27 -12.07 5.72
C SER A 83 10.97 -10.80 5.19
N SER A 84 10.66 -10.38 3.96
CA SER A 84 11.15 -9.13 3.39
C SER A 84 10.53 -7.87 4.02
N LEU A 85 9.46 -8.00 4.81
CA LEU A 85 8.80 -6.87 5.50
C LEU A 85 9.34 -6.64 6.92
N GLY A 86 9.78 -7.70 7.60
CA GLY A 86 10.44 -7.62 8.90
C GLY A 86 11.92 -7.89 8.72
N ASN A 87 12.71 -6.82 8.64
CA ASN A 87 14.17 -6.93 8.64
C ASN A 87 14.65 -7.42 10.00
#